data_AF-A0A2W4JYG2-F1
#
_entry.id   AF-A0A2W4JYG2-F1
#
_cell.length_a   1.000
_cell.length_b   1.000
_cell.length_c   1.000
_cell.angle_alpha   90.00
_cell.angle_beta   90.00
_cell.angle_gamma   90.00
#
_symmetry.space_group_name_H-M   'P 1'
#
loop_
_entity.id
_entity.type
_entity.pdbx_description
1 polymer ?
#
loop_
_entity_poly.entity_id
_entity_poly.type
_entity_poly.pdbx_seq_one_letter_code
_entity_poly.pdbx_strand_id
1 'polypeptide(L)'
;MVFVWAAPPAKQGSNAPRVLIEVDDYKLAKYEPPEGTYLGAYVYQDTLINGDMKEFNRLTGKKHASFFRYVGYGQPLPQNWIEQLKEVGAAAHIAWEPNEGLDKVKDDEYLRGFARKLKETGIPVFLRFASEMNGDWTAYSGDPKKYIEKWRLVHDVMEEEAPNVMMVWTVFTFPQSTILKFYPGDEYVDWVGVNIYNVVYHNDNIKHRADHEDPLELLDYVYNNFSRRKPIQISEYGATHYTTTDGKYYVDFAIQKITRMYNGIKTKYPRVKSIFYFDVNNLVNAPEGRRINNYSITDDERILKTYSELIKDPHFLSDVGPNLEGTVDPELMTVIDGVRTVRGKIYVSSQVLRDYMKASVSWDQRKKQVSVKKGDKKVVFNVGAYSGALLGSKGAFISGGTSYIPLREAAEALGYMVSWDGGENLVKVLLKK
;
A
#
# COMPACT_ATOMS: atom_id res chain seq x y z
N MET A 1 -12.32 -1.62 -37.67
CA MET A 1 -12.27 -1.74 -36.20
C MET A 1 -12.06 -0.33 -35.66
N VAL A 2 -13.11 0.34 -35.20
CA VAL A 2 -13.03 1.75 -34.77
C VAL A 2 -12.78 1.74 -33.27
N PHE A 3 -11.57 2.13 -32.86
CA PHE A 3 -11.26 2.42 -31.46
C PHE A 3 -11.95 3.75 -31.11
N VAL A 4 -13.11 3.66 -30.47
CA VAL A 4 -13.75 4.83 -29.85
C VAL A 4 -13.01 5.06 -28.52
N TRP A 5 -12.27 6.15 -28.44
CA TRP A 5 -11.70 6.64 -27.18
C TRP A 5 -12.86 6.89 -26.20
N ALA A 6 -13.02 6.01 -25.23
CA ALA A 6 -14.00 6.18 -24.16
C ALA A 6 -13.51 7.31 -23.24
N ALA A 7 -14.41 8.23 -22.87
CA ALA A 7 -14.12 9.18 -21.80
C ALA A 7 -13.73 8.40 -20.52
N PRO A 8 -12.84 8.95 -19.67
CA PRO A 8 -12.47 8.31 -18.42
C PRO A 8 -13.74 7.98 -17.62
N PRO A 9 -13.85 6.76 -17.05
CA PRO A 9 -15.03 6.37 -16.29
C PRO A 9 -15.30 7.36 -15.16
N ALA A 10 -16.58 7.62 -14.89
CA ALA A 10 -16.96 8.49 -13.78
C ALA A 10 -16.39 7.96 -12.45
N LYS A 11 -15.78 8.85 -11.67
CA LYS A 11 -15.33 8.57 -10.30
C LYS A 11 -16.51 8.13 -9.44
N GLN A 12 -16.24 7.21 -8.53
CA GLN A 12 -17.22 6.75 -7.56
C GLN A 12 -17.67 7.92 -6.66
N GLY A 13 -18.98 8.13 -6.52
CA GLY A 13 -19.51 9.12 -5.57
C GLY A 13 -19.31 8.65 -4.12
N SER A 14 -19.16 9.58 -3.17
CA SER A 14 -18.80 9.28 -1.77
C SER A 14 -19.74 8.31 -1.03
N ASN A 15 -20.99 8.18 -1.48
CA ASN A 15 -21.99 7.27 -0.89
C ASN A 15 -22.16 5.96 -1.68
N ALA A 16 -21.44 5.77 -2.78
CA ALA A 16 -21.53 4.53 -3.54
C ALA A 16 -20.81 3.39 -2.80
N PRO A 17 -21.35 2.17 -2.82
CA PRO A 17 -20.75 1.03 -2.15
C PRO A 17 -19.40 0.70 -2.77
N ARG A 18 -18.39 0.45 -1.93
CA ARG A 18 -17.10 -0.07 -2.38
C ARG A 18 -17.31 -1.40 -3.09
N VAL A 19 -16.51 -1.69 -4.10
CA VAL A 19 -16.56 -2.97 -4.80
C VAL A 19 -15.18 -3.60 -4.77
N LEU A 20 -15.09 -4.80 -4.22
CA LEU A 20 -13.93 -5.67 -4.31
C LEU A 20 -14.24 -6.81 -5.28
N ILE A 21 -13.35 -7.05 -6.23
CA ILE A 21 -13.44 -8.17 -7.17
C ILE A 21 -12.19 -9.03 -7.01
N GLU A 22 -12.39 -10.32 -6.78
CA GLU A 22 -11.33 -11.32 -6.79
C GLU A 22 -10.87 -11.57 -8.22
N VAL A 23 -9.56 -11.37 -8.47
CA VAL A 23 -8.93 -11.67 -9.76
C VAL A 23 -8.28 -13.04 -9.68
N ASP A 24 -8.27 -13.82 -10.77
CA ASP A 24 -7.75 -15.20 -10.80
C ASP A 24 -6.39 -15.35 -11.50
N ASP A 25 -5.73 -14.24 -11.82
CA ASP A 25 -4.50 -14.21 -12.61
C ASP A 25 -3.41 -13.30 -12.03
N TYR A 26 -3.57 -12.87 -10.78
CA TYR A 26 -2.52 -12.10 -10.11
C TYR A 26 -1.34 -12.99 -9.79
N LYS A 27 -0.13 -12.49 -10.06
CA LYS A 27 1.12 -13.15 -9.71
C LYS A 27 1.72 -12.45 -8.50
N LEU A 28 2.01 -13.21 -7.45
CA LEU A 28 2.60 -12.68 -6.23
C LEU A 28 3.97 -12.05 -6.53
N ALA A 29 4.24 -10.91 -5.90
CA ALA A 29 5.57 -10.31 -5.90
C ALA A 29 6.51 -11.05 -4.93
N LYS A 30 7.80 -10.70 -4.98
CA LYS A 30 8.84 -11.25 -4.10
C LYS A 30 8.43 -11.14 -2.62
N TYR A 31 8.36 -12.29 -1.94
CA TYR A 31 7.85 -12.48 -0.57
C TYR A 31 6.48 -11.82 -0.27
N GLU A 32 5.60 -11.69 -1.26
CA GLU A 32 4.24 -11.23 -1.01
C GLU A 32 3.42 -12.32 -0.28
N PRO A 33 2.77 -12.02 0.86
CA PRO A 33 1.88 -12.97 1.50
C PRO A 33 0.56 -13.06 0.72
N PRO A 34 0.06 -14.29 0.41
CA PRO A 34 -1.25 -14.47 -0.22
C PRO A 34 -2.38 -13.79 0.56
N GLU A 35 -2.32 -13.86 1.89
CA GLU A 35 -3.30 -13.22 2.78
C GLU A 35 -2.61 -12.54 3.96
N GLY A 36 -3.21 -11.47 4.47
CA GLY A 36 -2.73 -10.75 5.64
C GLY A 36 -1.69 -9.65 5.34
N THR A 37 -1.25 -9.01 6.42
CA THR A 37 -0.32 -7.88 6.42
C THR A 37 0.83 -8.19 7.37
N TYR A 38 2.08 -8.15 6.89
CA TYR A 38 3.26 -8.23 7.76
C TYR A 38 3.30 -7.06 8.74
N LEU A 39 3.38 -7.39 10.02
CA LEU A 39 3.54 -6.42 11.08
C LEU A 39 5.02 -6.08 11.25
N GLY A 40 5.36 -4.81 11.14
CA GLY A 40 6.72 -4.33 11.39
C GLY A 40 6.78 -3.10 12.28
N ALA A 41 8.00 -2.75 12.70
CA ALA A 41 8.23 -1.55 13.51
C ALA A 41 9.63 -0.96 13.30
N TYR A 42 9.78 0.32 13.58
CA TYR A 42 11.07 0.94 13.88
C TYR A 42 11.12 1.27 15.35
N VAL A 43 12.14 0.75 16.02
CA VAL A 43 12.29 0.87 17.47
C VAL A 43 13.68 1.37 17.87
N TYR A 44 14.60 1.53 16.93
CA TYR A 44 16.03 1.76 17.22
C TYR A 44 16.28 3.03 18.07
N GLN A 45 15.39 4.02 17.99
CA GLN A 45 15.46 5.26 18.75
C GLN A 45 14.54 5.28 19.98
N ASP A 46 13.87 4.18 20.32
CA ASP A 46 13.15 4.09 21.59
C ASP A 46 14.15 3.88 22.73
N THR A 47 14.32 4.94 23.55
CA THR A 47 15.21 4.93 24.71
C THR A 47 14.68 4.14 25.89
N LEU A 48 13.37 3.90 26.00
CA LEU A 48 12.79 3.11 27.09
C LEU A 48 13.18 1.64 26.97
N ILE A 49 13.27 1.14 25.74
CA ILE A 49 13.67 -0.24 25.46
C ILE A 49 15.09 -0.35 24.88
N ASN A 50 15.83 0.76 24.78
CA ASN A 50 17.16 0.84 24.16
C ASN A 50 17.23 0.23 22.75
N GLY A 51 16.15 0.38 21.98
CA GLY A 51 15.98 -0.25 20.67
C GLY A 51 15.94 -1.78 20.65
N ASP A 52 15.67 -2.42 21.79
CA ASP A 52 15.57 -3.88 21.88
C ASP A 52 14.25 -4.40 21.28
N MET A 53 14.38 -5.08 20.15
CA MET A 53 13.27 -5.70 19.43
C MET A 53 12.59 -6.83 20.22
N LYS A 54 13.32 -7.54 21.10
CA LYS A 54 12.74 -8.56 21.99
C LYS A 54 11.82 -7.91 23.02
N GLU A 55 12.28 -6.80 23.59
CA GLU A 55 11.52 -6.04 24.57
C GLU A 55 10.28 -5.40 23.94
N PHE A 56 10.40 -4.85 22.73
CA PHE A 56 9.25 -4.33 21.98
C PHE A 56 8.20 -5.43 21.75
N ASN A 57 8.62 -6.62 21.29
CA ASN A 57 7.72 -7.76 21.11
C ASN A 57 7.07 -8.21 22.43
N ARG A 58 7.80 -8.14 23.55
CA ARG A 58 7.28 -8.45 24.89
C ARG A 58 6.21 -7.46 25.33
N LEU A 59 6.47 -6.15 25.18
CA LEU A 59 5.55 -5.08 25.58
C LEU A 59 4.28 -5.06 24.72
N THR A 60 4.44 -5.23 23.41
CA THR A 60 3.32 -5.26 22.46
C THR A 60 2.55 -6.59 22.49
N GLY A 61 3.13 -7.64 23.08
CA GLY A 61 2.50 -8.95 23.22
C GLY A 61 2.41 -9.75 21.92
N LYS A 62 3.14 -9.35 20.87
CA LYS A 62 3.18 -10.06 19.59
C LYS A 62 4.55 -9.87 18.92
N LYS A 63 5.03 -10.94 18.28
CA LYS A 63 6.21 -10.89 17.42
C LYS A 63 5.92 -10.05 16.17
N HIS A 64 6.85 -9.16 15.82
CA HIS A 64 6.84 -8.44 14.55
C HIS A 64 7.63 -9.21 13.48
N ALA A 65 7.08 -9.28 12.28
CA ALA A 65 7.67 -9.95 11.12
C ALA A 65 8.94 -9.26 10.60
N SER A 66 9.05 -7.94 10.79
CA SER A 66 10.19 -7.18 10.33
C SER A 66 10.44 -5.95 11.20
N PHE A 67 11.71 -5.54 11.31
CA PHE A 67 12.06 -4.24 11.85
C PHE A 67 12.91 -3.48 10.84
N PHE A 68 12.80 -2.16 10.86
CA PHE A 68 13.58 -1.33 9.95
C PHE A 68 14.65 -0.48 10.62
N ARG A 69 15.66 -0.10 9.83
CA ARG A 69 16.74 0.81 10.24
C ARG A 69 17.20 1.67 9.07
N TYR A 70 17.52 2.93 9.37
CA TYR A 70 18.18 3.85 8.45
C TYR A 70 19.68 3.54 8.31
N VAL A 71 20.15 3.47 7.07
CA VAL A 71 21.56 3.24 6.73
C VAL A 71 21.95 4.26 5.66
N GLY A 72 23.01 5.02 5.88
CA GLY A 72 23.56 5.90 4.85
C GLY A 72 24.23 5.10 3.74
N TYR A 73 24.03 5.48 2.48
CA TYR A 73 24.79 4.95 1.36
C TYR A 73 26.29 5.26 1.54
N GLY A 74 27.14 4.30 1.26
CA GLY A 74 28.58 4.32 1.55
C GLY A 74 28.95 3.71 2.92
N GLN A 75 27.97 3.45 3.80
CA GLN A 75 28.23 2.81 5.10
C GLN A 75 28.18 1.27 4.99
N PRO A 76 28.90 0.53 5.86
CA PRO A 76 28.81 -0.92 5.91
C PRO A 76 27.43 -1.39 6.39
N LEU A 77 27.05 -2.61 6.00
CA LEU A 77 25.86 -3.28 6.55
C LEU A 77 25.99 -3.39 8.08
N PRO A 78 24.97 -2.99 8.87
CA PRO A 78 25.04 -3.06 10.33
C PRO A 78 24.90 -4.51 10.83
N GLN A 79 25.99 -5.28 10.78
CA GLN A 79 25.99 -6.73 11.06
C GLN A 79 25.37 -7.08 12.41
N ASN A 80 25.68 -6.34 13.48
CA ASN A 80 25.12 -6.61 14.81
C ASN A 80 23.59 -6.52 14.82
N TRP A 81 23.01 -5.58 14.06
CA TRP A 81 21.55 -5.45 13.95
C TRP A 81 20.94 -6.60 13.13
N ILE A 82 21.62 -7.06 12.09
CA ILE A 82 21.22 -8.26 11.35
C ILE A 82 21.19 -9.51 12.24
N GLU A 83 22.19 -9.69 13.12
CA GLU A 83 22.18 -10.82 14.06
C GLU A 83 21.04 -10.69 15.09
N GLN A 84 20.77 -9.48 15.59
CA GLN A 84 19.61 -9.25 16.46
C GLN A 84 18.27 -9.55 15.77
N LEU A 85 18.13 -9.25 14.47
CA LEU A 85 16.95 -9.62 13.69
C LEU A 85 16.78 -11.14 13.60
N LYS A 86 17.87 -11.87 13.34
CA LYS A 86 17.85 -13.35 13.30
C LYS A 86 17.45 -13.93 14.66
N GLU A 87 17.94 -13.36 15.75
CA GLU A 87 17.58 -13.80 17.11
C GLU A 87 16.09 -13.65 17.41
N VAL A 88 15.43 -12.63 16.86
CA VAL A 88 13.96 -12.45 16.99
C VAL A 88 13.18 -13.09 15.83
N GLY A 89 13.88 -13.68 14.86
CA GLY A 89 13.30 -14.30 13.66
C GLY A 89 12.57 -13.31 12.75
N ALA A 90 13.09 -12.09 12.59
CA ALA A 90 12.49 -11.04 11.77
C ALA A 90 13.27 -10.83 10.45
N ALA A 91 12.56 -10.37 9.42
CA ALA A 91 13.15 -9.87 8.19
C ALA A 91 13.74 -8.47 8.38
N ALA A 92 14.77 -8.14 7.60
CA ALA A 92 15.34 -6.80 7.61
C ALA A 92 14.54 -5.85 6.72
N HIS A 93 14.28 -4.63 7.19
CA HIS A 93 13.88 -3.52 6.33
C HIS A 93 14.96 -2.43 6.40
N ILE A 94 15.68 -2.19 5.32
CA ILE A 94 16.80 -1.25 5.27
C ILE A 94 16.36 0.00 4.51
N ALA A 95 16.22 1.11 5.22
CA ALA A 95 16.03 2.42 4.62
C ALA A 95 17.40 2.98 4.22
N TRP A 96 17.74 2.83 2.93
CA TRP A 96 19.08 3.09 2.42
C TRP A 96 19.16 4.45 1.73
N GLU A 97 19.85 5.40 2.36
CA GLU A 97 19.78 6.82 2.01
C GLU A 97 21.07 7.32 1.36
N PRO A 98 21.05 7.72 0.08
CA PRO A 98 22.17 8.43 -0.53
C PRO A 98 22.18 9.90 -0.08
N ASN A 99 22.50 10.11 1.20
CA ASN A 99 22.50 11.43 1.87
C ASN A 99 23.49 12.42 1.23
N GLU A 100 24.54 11.93 0.58
CA GLU A 100 25.49 12.74 -0.21
C GLU A 100 25.06 12.92 -1.69
N GLY A 101 23.83 12.53 -2.05
CA GLY A 101 23.24 12.67 -3.38
C GLY A 101 23.46 11.48 -4.32
N LEU A 102 22.67 11.46 -5.40
CA LEU A 102 22.62 10.34 -6.36
C LEU A 102 23.92 10.10 -7.17
N ASP A 103 24.83 11.07 -7.23
CA ASP A 103 26.13 10.90 -7.93
C ASP A 103 27.07 9.93 -7.24
N LYS A 104 26.84 9.65 -5.95
CA LYS A 104 27.59 8.65 -5.20
C LYS A 104 27.17 7.23 -5.53
N VAL A 105 25.99 7.06 -6.13
CA VAL A 105 25.41 5.75 -6.44
C VAL A 105 25.96 5.27 -7.76
N LYS A 106 26.85 4.29 -7.69
CA LYS A 106 27.56 3.71 -8.84
C LYS A 106 27.53 2.20 -8.74
N ASP A 107 27.59 1.54 -9.89
CA ASP A 107 27.87 0.12 -9.95
C ASP A 107 29.36 -0.08 -9.69
N ASP A 108 29.71 -0.16 -8.42
CA ASP A 108 31.07 -0.32 -7.92
C ASP A 108 31.15 -1.44 -6.88
N GLU A 109 32.37 -1.70 -6.40
CA GLU A 109 32.60 -2.77 -5.43
C GLU A 109 31.90 -2.51 -4.08
N TYR A 110 31.61 -1.25 -3.74
CA TYR A 110 30.81 -0.97 -2.55
C TYR A 110 29.38 -1.46 -2.74
N LEU A 111 28.69 -1.08 -3.83
CA LEU A 111 27.32 -1.49 -4.09
C LEU A 111 27.21 -3.02 -4.23
N ARG A 112 28.06 -3.63 -5.04
CA ARG A 112 28.06 -5.09 -5.25
C ARG A 112 28.43 -5.86 -3.98
N GLY A 113 29.42 -5.38 -3.23
CA GLY A 113 29.80 -5.96 -1.95
C GLY A 113 28.71 -5.84 -0.89
N PHE A 114 27.96 -4.73 -0.87
CA PHE A 114 26.80 -4.56 0.00
C PHE A 114 25.69 -5.56 -0.37
N ALA A 115 25.38 -5.70 -1.66
CA ALA A 115 24.39 -6.67 -2.15
C ALA A 115 24.76 -8.12 -1.77
N ARG A 116 26.01 -8.55 -2.02
CA ARG A 116 26.47 -9.89 -1.60
C ARG A 116 26.29 -10.13 -0.10
N LYS A 117 26.59 -9.14 0.75
CA LYS A 117 26.35 -9.24 2.19
C LYS A 117 24.86 -9.37 2.54
N LEU A 118 23.96 -8.69 1.81
CA LEU A 118 22.52 -8.87 1.99
C LEU A 118 22.08 -10.29 1.68
N LYS A 119 22.64 -10.92 0.64
CA LYS A 119 22.41 -12.33 0.33
C LYS A 119 22.92 -13.26 1.42
N GLU A 120 24.13 -13.02 1.92
CA GLU A 120 24.77 -13.79 2.99
C GLU A 120 24.00 -13.73 4.32
N THR A 121 23.14 -12.73 4.54
CA THR A 121 22.32 -12.67 5.76
C THR A 121 21.37 -13.86 5.90
N GLY A 122 20.93 -14.46 4.78
CA GLY A 122 20.01 -15.60 4.78
C GLY A 122 18.58 -15.28 5.24
N ILE A 123 18.24 -14.01 5.46
CA ILE A 123 16.88 -13.55 5.80
C ILE A 123 16.27 -12.74 4.64
N PRO A 124 14.93 -12.61 4.56
CA PRO A 124 14.30 -11.68 3.64
C PRO A 124 14.71 -10.23 3.96
N VAL A 125 14.92 -9.42 2.91
CA VAL A 125 15.36 -8.02 3.06
C VAL A 125 14.47 -7.09 2.23
N PHE A 126 13.68 -6.24 2.89
CA PHE A 126 13.00 -5.10 2.27
C PHE A 126 14.02 -3.97 2.12
N LEU A 127 14.49 -3.70 0.89
CA LEU A 127 15.42 -2.61 0.63
C LEU A 127 14.64 -1.39 0.13
N ARG A 128 14.55 -0.38 0.99
CA ARG A 128 13.92 0.90 0.71
C ARG A 128 15.01 1.92 0.36
N PHE A 129 15.42 1.94 -0.90
CA PHE A 129 16.45 2.85 -1.39
C PHE A 129 15.87 4.24 -1.71
N ALA A 130 16.52 5.31 -1.23
CA ALA A 130 16.22 6.69 -1.59
C ALA A 130 14.72 7.05 -1.52
N SER A 131 14.08 6.79 -0.38
CA SER A 131 12.65 7.02 -0.16
C SER A 131 12.29 8.50 0.03
N GLU A 132 11.02 8.83 -0.21
CA GLU A 132 10.46 10.21 -0.08
C GLU A 132 11.03 11.23 -1.07
N MET A 133 11.64 10.75 -2.14
CA MET A 133 12.16 11.55 -3.25
C MET A 133 11.14 12.53 -3.86
N ASN A 134 9.84 12.29 -3.66
CA ASN A 134 8.75 13.11 -4.16
C ASN A 134 8.61 14.46 -3.44
N GLY A 135 9.27 14.65 -2.30
CA GLY A 135 9.41 15.93 -1.61
C GLY A 135 10.56 16.80 -2.11
N ASP A 136 10.97 17.77 -1.30
CA ASP A 136 12.11 18.68 -1.55
C ASP A 136 13.17 18.65 -0.42
N TRP A 137 13.02 17.75 0.55
CA TRP A 137 13.87 17.68 1.75
C TRP A 137 15.03 16.67 1.68
N THR A 138 15.18 15.93 0.57
CA THR A 138 16.23 14.91 0.42
C THR A 138 17.25 15.30 -0.64
N ALA A 139 18.50 14.85 -0.49
CA ALA A 139 19.59 15.09 -1.45
C ALA A 139 19.38 14.41 -2.83
N TYR A 140 18.34 13.61 -2.95
CA TYR A 140 17.97 12.83 -4.13
C TYR A 140 16.57 13.20 -4.67
N SER A 141 16.01 14.32 -4.21
CA SER A 141 14.83 14.98 -4.79
C SER A 141 15.18 15.80 -6.05
N GLY A 142 14.16 16.31 -6.75
CA GLY A 142 14.30 17.33 -7.79
C GLY A 142 14.63 16.84 -9.22
N ASP A 143 15.38 15.74 -9.38
CA ASP A 143 15.70 15.16 -10.69
C ASP A 143 15.13 13.73 -10.85
N PRO A 144 13.89 13.59 -11.36
CA PRO A 144 13.28 12.28 -11.53
C PRO A 144 14.00 11.38 -12.55
N LYS A 145 14.66 11.95 -13.56
CA LYS A 145 15.37 11.13 -14.57
C LYS A 145 16.58 10.46 -13.95
N LYS A 146 17.39 11.23 -13.22
CA LYS A 146 18.55 10.71 -12.49
C LYS A 146 18.16 9.75 -11.39
N TYR A 147 17.06 10.03 -10.69
CA TYR A 147 16.49 9.11 -9.70
C TYR A 147 16.16 7.75 -10.34
N ILE A 148 15.42 7.74 -11.45
CA ILE A 148 15.04 6.51 -12.15
C ILE A 148 16.28 5.76 -12.64
N GLU A 149 17.28 6.46 -13.20
CA GLU A 149 18.55 5.85 -13.60
C GLU A 149 19.23 5.11 -12.43
N LYS A 150 19.38 5.78 -11.28
CA LYS A 150 20.06 5.18 -10.11
C LYS A 150 19.23 4.10 -9.44
N TRP A 151 17.91 4.23 -9.43
CA TRP A 151 17.02 3.18 -8.96
C TRP A 151 17.22 1.89 -9.75
N ARG A 152 17.17 1.99 -11.09
CA ARG A 152 17.33 0.84 -11.99
C ARG A 152 18.71 0.19 -11.82
N LEU A 153 19.76 0.99 -11.70
CA LEU A 153 21.11 0.49 -11.40
C LEU A 153 21.16 -0.32 -10.09
N VAL A 154 20.59 0.19 -9.00
CA VAL A 154 20.57 -0.54 -7.72
C VAL A 154 19.74 -1.81 -7.82
N HIS A 155 18.57 -1.75 -8.47
CA HIS A 155 17.74 -2.92 -8.72
C HIS A 155 18.52 -4.01 -9.47
N ASP A 156 19.18 -3.67 -10.58
CA ASP A 156 19.89 -4.64 -11.41
C ASP A 156 21.02 -5.33 -10.64
N VAL A 157 21.77 -4.58 -9.81
CA VAL A 157 22.77 -5.19 -8.93
C VAL A 157 22.14 -6.09 -7.87
N MET A 158 21.00 -5.71 -7.29
CA MET A 158 20.33 -6.57 -6.31
C MET A 158 19.78 -7.84 -6.96
N GLU A 159 19.25 -7.78 -8.18
CA GLU A 159 18.76 -8.95 -8.89
C GLU A 159 19.90 -9.91 -9.27
N GLU A 160 21.07 -9.39 -9.64
CA GLU A 160 22.27 -10.18 -9.93
C GLU A 160 22.90 -10.82 -8.67
N GLU A 161 23.10 -10.03 -7.61
CA GLU A 161 23.92 -10.41 -6.47
C GLU A 161 23.10 -10.92 -5.27
N ALA A 162 21.84 -10.49 -5.14
CA ALA A 162 21.02 -10.65 -3.93
C ALA A 162 19.50 -10.82 -4.22
N PRO A 163 19.07 -11.89 -4.92
CA PRO A 163 17.68 -12.10 -5.31
C PRO A 163 16.70 -12.28 -4.12
N ASN A 164 17.20 -12.42 -2.88
CA ASN A 164 16.39 -12.38 -1.65
C ASN A 164 15.96 -10.96 -1.23
N VAL A 165 16.45 -9.93 -1.91
CA VAL A 165 16.13 -8.52 -1.65
C VAL A 165 14.87 -8.12 -2.42
N MET A 166 13.92 -7.52 -1.72
CA MET A 166 12.74 -6.86 -2.28
C MET A 166 13.04 -5.37 -2.46
N MET A 167 12.95 -4.87 -3.68
CA MET A 167 13.08 -3.45 -3.98
C MET A 167 11.77 -2.72 -3.65
N VAL A 168 11.77 -1.94 -2.57
CA VAL A 168 10.59 -1.23 -2.05
C VAL A 168 10.64 0.25 -2.43
N TRP A 169 9.86 0.65 -3.43
CA TRP A 169 9.78 2.05 -3.90
C TRP A 169 8.84 2.85 -3.00
N THR A 170 9.41 3.57 -2.05
CA THR A 170 8.65 4.28 -1.01
C THR A 170 8.61 5.80 -1.23
N VAL A 171 7.40 6.35 -1.24
CA VAL A 171 7.13 7.80 -1.30
C VAL A 171 6.63 8.34 0.04
N PHE A 172 6.71 9.65 0.26
CA PHE A 172 5.88 10.30 1.27
C PHE A 172 4.49 10.56 0.69
N THR A 173 3.43 10.52 1.51
CA THR A 173 2.05 10.71 1.04
C THR A 173 1.85 12.03 0.26
N PHE A 174 2.63 13.07 0.59
CA PHE A 174 2.66 14.34 -0.11
C PHE A 174 4.07 14.77 -0.52
N PRO A 175 4.21 15.65 -1.53
CA PRO A 175 3.18 16.08 -2.48
C PRO A 175 2.86 14.97 -3.49
N GLN A 176 1.57 14.81 -3.84
CA GLN A 176 1.13 13.76 -4.78
C GLN A 176 1.51 14.04 -6.24
N SER A 177 1.60 15.32 -6.62
CA SER A 177 1.82 15.74 -8.02
C SER A 177 3.18 15.33 -8.60
N THR A 178 4.14 14.96 -7.75
CA THR A 178 5.49 14.55 -8.13
C THR A 178 5.68 13.04 -8.07
N ILE A 179 4.88 12.30 -7.30
CA ILE A 179 5.02 10.85 -7.06
C ILE A 179 5.26 10.07 -8.36
N LEU A 180 4.35 10.19 -9.33
CA LEU A 180 4.43 9.40 -10.57
C LEU A 180 5.63 9.76 -11.45
N LYS A 181 6.26 10.93 -11.26
CA LYS A 181 7.43 11.34 -12.05
C LYS A 181 8.67 10.51 -11.70
N PHE A 182 8.73 9.98 -10.48
CA PHE A 182 9.86 9.21 -9.96
C PHE A 182 9.68 7.70 -10.10
N TYR A 183 8.55 7.23 -10.64
CA TYR A 183 8.29 5.79 -10.72
C TYR A 183 9.19 5.13 -11.78
N PRO A 184 10.03 4.15 -11.39
CA PRO A 184 11.05 3.59 -12.28
C PRO A 184 10.51 2.54 -13.26
N GLY A 185 9.25 2.11 -13.10
CA GLY A 185 8.58 1.08 -13.90
C GLY A 185 8.38 -0.22 -13.12
N ASP A 186 7.36 -0.98 -13.50
CA ASP A 186 6.93 -2.20 -12.80
C ASP A 186 8.02 -3.28 -12.74
N GLU A 187 8.89 -3.34 -13.73
CA GLU A 187 9.98 -4.31 -13.83
C GLU A 187 11.10 -4.08 -12.81
N TYR A 188 11.15 -2.90 -12.17
CA TYR A 188 12.20 -2.51 -11.23
C TYR A 188 11.70 -2.38 -9.77
N VAL A 189 10.45 -2.75 -9.49
CA VAL A 189 9.81 -2.54 -8.19
C VAL A 189 9.10 -3.81 -7.75
N ASP A 190 9.50 -4.37 -6.60
CA ASP A 190 8.78 -5.50 -6.01
C ASP A 190 7.56 -5.00 -5.23
N TRP A 191 7.75 -3.96 -4.41
CA TRP A 191 6.73 -3.39 -3.52
C TRP A 191 6.65 -1.88 -3.66
N VAL A 192 5.44 -1.33 -3.55
CA VAL A 192 5.24 0.12 -3.49
C VAL A 192 5.00 0.54 -2.05
N GLY A 193 5.87 1.39 -1.53
CA GLY A 193 5.83 1.90 -0.18
C GLY A 193 5.18 3.28 -0.06
N VAL A 194 4.60 3.58 1.10
CA VAL A 194 4.21 4.93 1.50
C VAL A 194 4.54 5.20 2.97
N ASN A 195 5.08 6.38 3.25
CA ASN A 195 5.25 6.93 4.59
C ASN A 195 4.06 7.84 4.93
N ILE A 196 3.47 7.64 6.11
CA ILE A 196 2.26 8.34 6.58
C ILE A 196 2.46 8.77 8.03
N TYR A 197 2.24 10.03 8.36
CA TYR A 197 2.21 10.48 9.75
C TYR A 197 0.96 11.30 10.00
N ASN A 198 0.31 11.05 11.14
CA ASN A 198 -0.76 11.92 11.63
C ASN A 198 -0.21 12.82 12.72
N VAL A 199 -0.19 14.11 12.45
CA VAL A 199 0.24 15.17 13.37
C VAL A 199 -0.91 16.11 13.69
N VAL A 200 -0.80 16.86 14.79
CA VAL A 200 -1.80 17.89 15.11
C VAL A 200 -1.54 19.16 14.31
N TYR A 201 -0.27 19.46 14.01
CA TYR A 201 0.14 20.63 13.25
C TYR A 201 1.20 20.25 12.22
N HIS A 202 1.06 20.74 11.00
CA HIS A 202 2.09 20.64 9.98
C HIS A 202 3.18 21.70 10.20
N ASN A 203 4.43 21.32 9.96
CA ASN A 203 5.59 22.21 9.95
C ASN A 203 5.76 23.07 11.21
N ASP A 204 5.48 22.51 12.40
CA ASP A 204 5.60 23.19 13.71
C ASP A 204 4.90 24.56 13.75
N ASN A 205 3.72 24.64 13.10
CA ASN A 205 3.01 25.89 12.97
C ASN A 205 1.57 25.75 13.49
N ILE A 206 1.27 26.45 14.59
CA ILE A 206 -0.05 26.42 15.25
C ILE A 206 -1.21 26.81 14.33
N LYS A 207 -0.94 27.55 13.24
CA LYS A 207 -1.94 27.94 12.24
C LYS A 207 -2.24 26.85 11.22
N HIS A 208 -1.40 25.82 11.12
CA HIS A 208 -1.51 24.73 10.15
C HIS A 208 -1.98 23.44 10.82
N ARG A 209 -3.17 23.47 11.43
CA ARG A 209 -3.77 22.28 12.06
C ARG A 209 -4.04 21.18 11.04
N ALA A 210 -3.67 19.96 11.40
CA ALA A 210 -3.73 18.75 10.57
C ALA A 210 -4.49 17.59 11.25
N ASP A 211 -5.07 17.83 12.43
CA ASP A 211 -5.75 16.81 13.22
C ASP A 211 -6.99 16.19 12.53
N HIS A 212 -7.52 16.88 11.53
CA HIS A 212 -8.64 16.43 10.69
C HIS A 212 -8.25 15.35 9.65
N GLU A 213 -6.98 15.16 9.33
CA GLU A 213 -6.53 14.23 8.26
C GLU A 213 -6.78 12.76 8.64
N ASP A 214 -7.52 12.01 7.82
CA ASP A 214 -7.73 10.57 8.04
C ASP A 214 -6.52 9.77 7.53
N PRO A 215 -5.88 8.91 8.35
CA PRO A 215 -4.75 8.07 7.94
C PRO A 215 -5.01 7.26 6.66
N LEU A 216 -6.25 6.84 6.44
CA LEU A 216 -6.61 6.04 5.27
C LEU A 216 -6.71 6.88 3.99
N GLU A 217 -7.19 8.12 4.10
CA GLU A 217 -7.23 9.03 2.94
C GLU A 217 -5.81 9.39 2.48
N LEU A 218 -4.86 9.45 3.41
CA LEU A 218 -3.44 9.64 3.10
C LEU A 218 -2.83 8.46 2.33
N LEU A 219 -3.44 7.27 2.39
CA LEU A 219 -3.01 6.07 1.64
C LEU A 219 -3.61 6.02 0.23
N ASP A 220 -4.76 6.65 0.00
CA ASP A 220 -5.59 6.46 -1.20
C ASP A 220 -4.85 6.69 -2.51
N TYR A 221 -4.03 7.75 -2.59
CA TYR A 221 -3.34 8.07 -3.84
C TYR A 221 -2.39 6.94 -4.27
N VAL A 222 -1.54 6.48 -3.36
CA VAL A 222 -0.59 5.40 -3.63
C VAL A 222 -1.35 4.10 -3.90
N TYR A 223 -2.31 3.77 -3.04
CA TYR A 223 -3.09 2.55 -3.20
C TYR A 223 -3.82 2.50 -4.55
N ASN A 224 -4.50 3.57 -4.95
CA ASN A 224 -5.30 3.61 -6.18
C ASN A 224 -4.43 3.52 -7.45
N ASN A 225 -3.19 4.01 -7.42
CA ASN A 225 -2.29 3.96 -8.58
C ASN A 225 -1.57 2.61 -8.74
N PHE A 226 -1.31 1.89 -7.63
CA PHE A 226 -0.37 0.76 -7.63
C PHE A 226 -0.94 -0.58 -7.17
N SER A 227 -1.98 -0.61 -6.33
CA SER A 227 -2.47 -1.84 -5.67
C SER A 227 -2.90 -2.97 -6.61
N ARG A 228 -3.27 -2.63 -7.85
CA ARG A 228 -3.64 -3.60 -8.89
C ARG A 228 -2.46 -4.42 -9.43
N ARG A 229 -1.24 -3.94 -9.22
CA ARG A 229 -0.02 -4.47 -9.86
C ARG A 229 1.10 -4.76 -8.87
N LYS A 230 1.08 -4.11 -7.70
CA LYS A 230 2.11 -4.23 -6.67
C LYS A 230 1.48 -4.33 -5.29
N PRO A 231 2.02 -5.16 -4.38
CA PRO A 231 1.66 -5.08 -2.97
C PRO A 231 2.08 -3.73 -2.40
N ILE A 232 1.27 -3.23 -1.47
CA ILE A 232 1.48 -1.95 -0.80
C ILE A 232 2.09 -2.18 0.57
N GLN A 233 3.17 -1.44 0.85
CA GLN A 233 3.81 -1.38 2.15
C GLN A 233 3.59 0.00 2.77
N ILE A 234 2.95 0.08 3.93
CA ILE A 234 3.02 1.29 4.75
C ILE A 234 4.37 1.25 5.45
N SER A 235 5.37 1.90 4.85
CA SER A 235 6.78 1.75 5.21
C SER A 235 7.13 2.47 6.50
N GLU A 236 6.38 3.53 6.82
CA GLU A 236 6.36 4.20 8.12
C GLU A 236 4.95 4.69 8.40
N TYR A 237 4.49 4.43 9.62
CA TYR A 237 3.27 5.00 10.17
C TYR A 237 3.46 5.45 11.61
N GLY A 238 3.13 6.71 11.91
CA GLY A 238 3.13 7.22 13.29
C GLY A 238 2.01 8.21 13.54
N ALA A 239 1.44 8.19 14.74
CA ALA A 239 0.46 9.17 15.18
C ALA A 239 0.98 9.91 16.41
N THR A 240 1.04 11.23 16.36
CA THR A 240 1.66 11.98 17.44
C THR A 240 0.79 11.98 18.69
N HIS A 241 1.40 11.78 19.86
CA HIS A 241 0.72 11.92 21.16
C HIS A 241 1.29 13.07 22.00
N TYR A 242 2.28 13.79 21.50
CA TYR A 242 2.79 15.03 22.08
C TYR A 242 3.44 15.89 21.00
N THR A 243 3.26 17.21 21.06
CA THR A 243 3.95 18.16 20.18
C THR A 243 4.48 19.38 20.92
N THR A 244 5.68 19.85 20.56
CA THR A 244 6.26 21.10 21.08
C THR A 244 5.54 22.34 20.54
N THR A 245 4.84 22.21 19.41
CA THR A 245 4.14 23.32 18.72
C THR A 245 3.22 24.11 19.67
N ASP A 246 2.52 23.41 20.56
CA ASP A 246 1.71 24.00 21.62
C ASP A 246 1.96 23.41 23.01
N GLY A 247 2.95 22.52 23.14
CA GLY A 247 3.41 21.91 24.38
C GLY A 247 2.42 20.94 25.03
N LYS A 248 1.53 20.31 24.24
CA LYS A 248 0.45 19.46 24.77
C LYS A 248 0.54 18.00 24.35
N TYR A 249 -0.09 17.16 25.19
CA TYR A 249 -0.35 15.75 24.91
C TYR A 249 -1.68 15.55 24.16
N TYR A 250 -1.66 14.59 23.24
CA TYR A 250 -2.72 14.24 22.30
C TYR A 250 -2.95 12.73 22.25
N VAL A 251 -2.95 12.08 23.42
CA VAL A 251 -3.07 10.62 23.58
C VAL A 251 -4.34 10.08 22.92
N ASP A 252 -5.50 10.71 23.13
CA ASP A 252 -6.76 10.27 22.53
C ASP A 252 -6.75 10.39 21.00
N PHE A 253 -6.09 11.42 20.46
CA PHE A 253 -5.89 11.58 19.02
C PHE A 253 -5.02 10.45 18.47
N ALA A 254 -3.89 10.14 19.11
CA ALA A 254 -3.03 9.03 18.69
C ALA A 254 -3.77 7.70 18.70
N ILE A 255 -4.48 7.38 19.80
CA ILE A 255 -5.32 6.19 19.92
C ILE A 255 -6.34 6.11 18.77
N GLN A 256 -7.04 7.21 18.46
CA GLN A 256 -8.02 7.24 17.39
C GLN A 256 -7.40 6.99 16.02
N LYS A 257 -6.27 7.64 15.69
CA LYS A 257 -5.59 7.49 14.40
C LYS A 257 -5.02 6.07 14.24
N ILE A 258 -4.36 5.54 15.26
CA ILE A 258 -3.84 4.16 15.27
C ILE A 258 -4.98 3.15 15.06
N THR A 259 -6.07 3.30 15.82
CA THR A 259 -7.26 2.46 15.67
C THR A 259 -7.85 2.55 14.27
N ARG A 260 -7.96 3.77 13.71
CA ARG A 260 -8.50 4.01 12.36
C ARG A 260 -7.64 3.35 11.27
N MET A 261 -6.32 3.46 11.36
CA MET A 261 -5.39 2.85 10.41
C MET A 261 -5.47 1.32 10.46
N TYR A 262 -5.23 0.71 11.63
CA TYR A 262 -5.12 -0.75 11.77
C TYR A 262 -6.45 -1.47 11.50
N ASN A 263 -7.60 -0.93 11.92
CA ASN A 263 -8.89 -1.52 11.54
C ASN A 263 -9.20 -1.30 10.06
N GLY A 264 -8.82 -0.13 9.53
CA GLY A 264 -9.08 0.27 8.16
C GLY A 264 -8.40 -0.59 7.11
N ILE A 265 -7.12 -0.88 7.27
CA ILE A 265 -6.36 -1.65 6.28
C ILE A 265 -6.88 -3.07 6.10
N LYS A 266 -7.40 -3.69 7.18
CA LYS A 266 -8.03 -5.01 7.15
C LYS A 266 -9.23 -5.09 6.19
N THR A 267 -10.06 -4.05 6.17
CA THR A 267 -11.35 -4.08 5.45
C THR A 267 -11.37 -3.24 4.17
N LYS A 268 -10.48 -2.23 4.07
CA LYS A 268 -10.48 -1.27 2.95
C LYS A 268 -9.36 -1.48 1.95
N TYR A 269 -8.24 -2.04 2.37
CA TYR A 269 -7.04 -2.07 1.54
C TYR A 269 -6.45 -3.49 1.50
N PRO A 270 -7.14 -4.47 0.86
CA PRO A 270 -6.69 -5.88 0.79
C PRO A 270 -5.30 -6.10 0.18
N ARG A 271 -4.76 -5.08 -0.49
CA ARG A 271 -3.45 -5.09 -1.15
C ARG A 271 -2.38 -4.39 -0.31
N VAL A 272 -2.72 -3.88 0.88
CA VAL A 272 -1.72 -3.57 1.92
C VAL A 272 -1.28 -4.91 2.47
N LYS A 273 0.01 -5.20 2.30
CA LYS A 273 0.62 -6.48 2.67
C LYS A 273 1.73 -6.31 3.70
N SER A 274 2.06 -5.07 4.08
CA SER A 274 2.91 -4.76 5.23
C SER A 274 2.62 -3.37 5.81
N ILE A 275 2.77 -3.22 7.13
CA ILE A 275 2.72 -1.95 7.86
C ILE A 275 3.82 -1.91 8.92
N PHE A 276 4.56 -0.80 8.97
CA PHE A 276 5.60 -0.54 9.96
C PHE A 276 5.24 0.64 10.85
N TYR A 277 5.07 0.41 12.16
CA TYR A 277 4.89 1.50 13.10
C TYR A 277 6.22 2.22 13.39
N PHE A 278 6.22 3.55 13.40
CA PHE A 278 7.38 4.40 13.69
C PHE A 278 7.40 4.79 15.17
N ASP A 279 7.97 3.91 16.00
CA ASP A 279 8.04 4.08 17.46
C ASP A 279 9.24 4.95 17.84
N VAL A 280 9.04 6.27 17.80
CA VAL A 280 10.10 7.25 18.06
C VAL A 280 9.60 8.46 18.83
N ASN A 281 10.35 8.78 19.88
CA ASN A 281 10.30 10.10 20.50
C ASN A 281 11.31 11.05 19.82
N ASN A 282 10.85 11.81 18.82
CA ASN A 282 11.73 12.72 18.08
C ASN A 282 12.24 13.87 18.95
N LEU A 283 11.66 14.13 20.12
CA LEU A 283 12.13 15.18 21.03
C LEU A 283 13.55 14.92 21.53
N VAL A 284 13.93 13.64 21.62
CA VAL A 284 15.23 13.20 22.12
C VAL A 284 16.20 12.94 20.97
N ASN A 285 15.73 12.22 19.94
CA ASN A 285 16.61 11.57 18.97
C ASN A 285 16.67 12.25 17.61
N ALA A 286 15.79 13.21 17.32
CA ALA A 286 15.83 13.91 16.04
C ALA A 286 16.91 15.01 16.03
N PRO A 287 17.44 15.36 14.84
CA PRO A 287 18.28 16.53 14.65
C PRO A 287 17.59 17.81 15.15
N GLU A 288 18.38 18.82 15.52
CA GLU A 288 17.88 20.15 15.87
C GLU A 288 16.97 20.69 14.74
N GLY A 289 15.81 21.25 15.10
CA GLY A 289 14.78 21.68 14.15
C GLY A 289 13.78 20.59 13.72
N ARG A 290 13.99 19.31 14.06
CA ARG A 290 13.02 18.21 13.83
C ARG A 290 12.44 17.60 15.12
N ARG A 291 12.82 18.14 16.29
CA ARG A 291 12.40 17.71 17.63
C ARG A 291 11.00 18.20 18.00
N ILE A 292 10.00 17.86 17.18
CA ILE A 292 8.66 18.47 17.26
C ILE A 292 7.64 17.52 17.88
N ASN A 293 7.63 16.26 17.47
CA ASN A 293 6.54 15.32 17.78
C ASN A 293 7.05 14.08 18.51
N ASN A 294 6.23 13.53 19.42
CA ASN A 294 6.44 12.20 19.96
C ASN A 294 5.45 11.21 19.32
N TYR A 295 5.97 10.13 18.73
CA TYR A 295 5.22 9.05 18.10
C TYR A 295 5.32 7.72 18.85
N SER A 296 6.12 7.66 19.92
CA SER A 296 6.35 6.44 20.70
C SER A 296 5.02 5.90 21.26
N ILE A 297 4.78 4.61 21.06
CA ILE A 297 3.70 3.88 21.72
C ILE A 297 4.12 3.37 23.09
N THR A 298 5.43 3.18 23.32
CA THR A 298 5.99 2.68 24.59
C THR A 298 5.97 3.73 25.71
N ASP A 299 5.96 5.03 25.36
CA ASP A 299 5.91 6.16 26.31
C ASP A 299 4.55 6.32 27.02
N ASP A 300 3.45 5.70 26.53
CA ASP A 300 2.11 5.82 27.12
C ASP A 300 1.37 4.47 27.16
N GLU A 301 0.99 4.01 28.36
CA GLU A 301 0.35 2.71 28.56
C GLU A 301 -0.97 2.54 27.80
N ARG A 302 -1.74 3.61 27.58
CA ARG A 302 -3.03 3.55 26.88
C ARG A 302 -2.82 3.33 25.39
N ILE A 303 -1.81 4.00 24.82
CA ILE A 303 -1.41 3.83 23.43
C ILE A 303 -0.84 2.43 23.22
N LEU A 304 0.12 1.99 24.04
CA LEU A 304 0.69 0.65 23.99
C LEU A 304 -0.42 -0.41 24.05
N LYS A 305 -1.31 -0.33 25.04
CA LYS A 305 -2.41 -1.29 25.19
C LYS A 305 -3.33 -1.32 23.97
N THR A 306 -3.63 -0.15 23.38
CA THR A 306 -4.45 -0.06 22.16
C THR A 306 -3.76 -0.74 20.98
N TYR A 307 -2.49 -0.44 20.76
CA TYR A 307 -1.69 -1.06 19.71
C TYR A 307 -1.62 -2.59 19.88
N SER A 308 -1.27 -3.05 21.09
CA SER A 308 -1.22 -4.47 21.44
C SER A 308 -2.54 -5.20 21.18
N GLU A 309 -3.69 -4.56 21.43
CA GLU A 309 -4.99 -5.18 21.16
C GLU A 309 -5.32 -5.25 19.67
N LEU A 310 -4.98 -4.22 18.91
CA LEU A 310 -5.22 -4.17 17.46
C LEU A 310 -4.41 -5.24 16.71
N ILE A 311 -3.14 -5.43 17.09
CA ILE A 311 -2.24 -6.35 16.39
C ILE A 311 -2.50 -7.83 16.71
N LYS A 312 -3.29 -8.16 17.74
CA LYS A 312 -3.69 -9.55 18.05
C LYS A 312 -4.46 -10.21 16.92
N ASP A 313 -5.15 -9.42 16.10
CA ASP A 313 -5.90 -9.88 14.94
C ASP A 313 -5.00 -10.75 14.03
N PRO A 314 -5.44 -11.95 13.60
CA PRO A 314 -4.66 -12.85 12.76
C PRO A 314 -4.34 -12.27 11.37
N HIS A 315 -5.04 -11.20 10.95
CA HIS A 315 -4.67 -10.46 9.74
C HIS A 315 -3.23 -9.92 9.82
N PHE A 316 -2.74 -9.58 11.01
CA PHE A 316 -1.38 -9.11 11.21
C PHE A 316 -0.43 -10.29 11.42
N LEU A 317 0.48 -10.49 10.46
CA LEU A 317 1.39 -11.61 10.40
C LEU A 317 2.67 -11.32 11.18
N SER A 318 3.14 -12.31 11.93
CA SER A 318 4.35 -12.24 12.76
C SER A 318 5.62 -12.71 12.06
N ASP A 319 5.51 -13.27 10.86
CA ASP A 319 6.59 -13.92 10.14
C ASP A 319 6.48 -13.59 8.65
N VAL A 320 7.62 -13.30 8.02
CA VAL A 320 7.71 -13.24 6.55
C VAL A 320 7.72 -14.68 6.03
N GLY A 321 6.81 -14.98 5.11
CA GLY A 321 6.62 -16.31 4.55
C GLY A 321 7.71 -16.72 3.56
N PRO A 322 7.56 -17.88 2.90
CA PRO A 322 8.45 -18.27 1.81
C PRO A 322 8.32 -17.27 0.64
N ASN A 323 9.36 -17.18 -0.21
CA ASN A 323 9.23 -16.45 -1.47
C ASN A 323 8.31 -17.23 -2.42
N LEU A 324 7.14 -16.67 -2.72
CA LEU A 324 6.14 -17.24 -3.64
C LEU A 324 6.07 -16.44 -4.95
N GLU A 325 7.11 -15.69 -5.27
CA GLU A 325 7.15 -14.86 -6.47
C GLU A 325 6.71 -15.62 -7.74
N GLY A 326 5.81 -15.00 -8.49
CA GLY A 326 5.32 -15.53 -9.76
C GLY A 326 4.25 -16.61 -9.64
N THR A 327 3.95 -17.13 -8.44
CA THR A 327 2.79 -18.02 -8.26
C THR A 327 1.50 -17.25 -8.49
N VAL A 328 0.53 -17.91 -9.11
CA VAL A 328 -0.79 -17.32 -9.35
C VAL A 328 -1.63 -17.51 -8.09
N ASP A 329 -2.17 -16.42 -7.57
CA ASP A 329 -3.02 -16.40 -6.38
C ASP A 329 -4.30 -15.58 -6.63
N PRO A 330 -5.48 -16.08 -6.23
CA PRO A 330 -6.70 -15.30 -6.27
C PRO A 330 -6.65 -14.12 -5.30
N GLU A 331 -6.76 -12.90 -5.81
CA GLU A 331 -6.53 -11.69 -5.01
C GLU A 331 -7.70 -10.72 -5.06
N LEU A 332 -8.09 -10.20 -3.89
CA LEU A 332 -9.15 -9.20 -3.80
C LEU A 332 -8.62 -7.82 -4.20
N MET A 333 -9.17 -7.28 -5.29
CA MET A 333 -8.78 -5.99 -5.83
C MET A 333 -9.90 -4.96 -5.67
N THR A 334 -9.54 -3.77 -5.20
CA THR A 334 -10.47 -2.64 -5.13
C THR A 334 -10.76 -2.09 -6.51
N VAL A 335 -12.05 -1.95 -6.84
CA VAL A 335 -12.49 -1.30 -8.07
C VAL A 335 -12.49 0.21 -7.85
N ILE A 336 -11.49 0.89 -8.39
CA ILE A 336 -11.27 2.33 -8.17
C ILE A 336 -12.28 3.19 -8.92
N ASP A 337 -12.52 2.88 -10.20
CA ASP A 337 -13.36 3.68 -11.08
C ASP A 337 -14.35 2.82 -11.87
N GLY A 338 -15.39 3.46 -12.40
CA GLY A 338 -16.34 2.80 -13.30
C GLY A 338 -17.44 2.01 -12.59
N VAL A 339 -17.68 2.28 -11.31
CA VAL A 339 -18.84 1.80 -10.55
C VAL A 339 -19.95 2.85 -10.58
N ARG A 340 -21.21 2.43 -10.79
CA ARG A 340 -22.39 3.27 -10.67
C ARG A 340 -23.49 2.57 -9.89
N THR A 341 -24.14 3.30 -9.00
CA THR A 341 -25.34 2.82 -8.31
C THR A 341 -26.57 3.49 -8.91
N VAL A 342 -27.53 2.68 -9.35
CA VAL A 342 -28.80 3.15 -9.89
C VAL A 342 -29.91 2.39 -9.18
N ARG A 343 -30.73 3.10 -8.38
CA ARG A 343 -31.82 2.52 -7.57
C ARG A 343 -31.42 1.29 -6.76
N GLY A 344 -30.29 1.39 -6.06
CA GLY A 344 -29.74 0.31 -5.24
C GLY A 344 -29.08 -0.83 -6.02
N LYS A 345 -29.10 -0.80 -7.36
CA LYS A 345 -28.41 -1.77 -8.21
C LYS A 345 -27.05 -1.24 -8.63
N ILE A 346 -26.04 -2.10 -8.54
CA ILE A 346 -24.66 -1.76 -8.94
C ILE A 346 -24.43 -2.15 -10.39
N TYR A 347 -23.87 -1.20 -11.12
CA TYR A 347 -23.41 -1.35 -12.48
C TYR A 347 -21.91 -1.09 -12.53
N VAL A 348 -21.21 -1.86 -13.33
CA VAL A 348 -19.78 -1.67 -13.59
C VAL A 348 -19.55 -1.39 -15.07
N SER A 349 -18.54 -0.57 -15.36
CA SER A 349 -18.15 -0.28 -16.73
C SER A 349 -17.64 -1.55 -17.43
N SER A 350 -17.73 -1.57 -18.76
CA SER A 350 -17.09 -2.61 -19.56
C SER A 350 -15.59 -2.76 -19.28
N GLN A 351 -14.91 -1.68 -18.84
CA GLN A 351 -13.50 -1.74 -18.48
C GLN A 351 -13.27 -2.54 -17.21
N VAL A 352 -14.11 -2.38 -16.18
CA VAL A 352 -14.01 -3.15 -14.94
C VAL A 352 -14.11 -4.65 -15.22
N LEU A 353 -15.03 -5.08 -16.09
CA LEU A 353 -15.14 -6.50 -16.47
C LEU A 353 -13.91 -7.02 -17.22
N ARG A 354 -13.30 -6.20 -18.09
CA ARG A 354 -12.05 -6.55 -18.78
C ARG A 354 -10.89 -6.66 -17.80
N ASP A 355 -10.78 -5.68 -16.92
CA ASP A 355 -9.64 -5.46 -16.04
C ASP A 355 -9.57 -6.44 -14.86
N TYR A 356 -10.72 -6.72 -14.25
CA TYR A 356 -10.81 -7.49 -13.01
C TYR A 356 -11.32 -8.92 -13.24
N MET A 357 -12.18 -9.13 -14.25
CA MET A 357 -12.71 -10.47 -14.54
C MET A 357 -12.09 -11.11 -15.78
N LYS A 358 -11.14 -10.44 -16.44
CA LYS A 358 -10.51 -10.88 -17.70
C LYS A 358 -11.52 -11.27 -18.77
N ALA A 359 -12.69 -10.62 -18.74
CA ALA A 359 -13.78 -10.91 -19.65
C ALA A 359 -13.65 -10.09 -20.94
N SER A 360 -13.89 -10.73 -22.07
CA SER A 360 -14.13 -10.02 -23.33
C SER A 360 -15.52 -9.37 -23.31
N VAL A 361 -15.60 -8.10 -23.74
CA VAL A 361 -16.87 -7.35 -23.81
C VAL A 361 -17.04 -6.81 -25.23
N SER A 362 -18.15 -7.14 -25.88
CA SER A 362 -18.45 -6.77 -27.26
C SER A 362 -19.81 -6.10 -27.38
N TRP A 363 -19.92 -5.13 -28.29
CA TRP A 363 -21.15 -4.37 -28.58
C TRP A 363 -21.71 -4.75 -29.95
N ASP A 364 -22.97 -5.18 -29.99
CA ASP A 364 -23.75 -5.37 -31.21
C ASP A 364 -24.72 -4.18 -31.38
N GLN A 365 -24.39 -3.29 -32.31
CA GLN A 365 -25.18 -2.10 -32.59
C GLN A 365 -26.54 -2.41 -33.19
N ARG A 366 -26.66 -3.47 -34.01
CA ARG A 366 -27.92 -3.81 -34.70
C ARG A 366 -28.93 -4.37 -33.70
N LYS A 367 -28.48 -5.26 -32.81
CA LYS A 367 -29.32 -5.87 -31.76
C LYS A 367 -29.45 -4.99 -30.52
N LYS A 368 -28.66 -3.93 -30.42
CA LYS A 368 -28.49 -3.12 -29.21
C LYS A 368 -28.15 -3.98 -27.99
N GLN A 369 -27.14 -4.83 -28.12
CA GLN A 369 -26.75 -5.80 -27.09
C GLN A 369 -25.27 -5.70 -26.73
N VAL A 370 -24.95 -5.82 -25.45
CA VAL A 370 -23.58 -6.06 -24.98
C VAL A 370 -23.44 -7.53 -24.61
N SER A 371 -22.41 -8.19 -25.12
CA SER A 371 -22.05 -9.54 -24.70
C SER A 371 -20.77 -9.52 -23.88
N VAL A 372 -20.79 -10.24 -22.76
CA VAL A 372 -19.65 -10.44 -21.86
C VAL A 372 -19.30 -11.93 -21.88
N LYS A 373 -18.03 -12.28 -22.10
CA LYS A 373 -17.56 -13.68 -22.18
C LYS A 373 -16.22 -13.87 -21.45
N LYS A 374 -16.11 -14.91 -20.62
CA LYS A 374 -14.88 -15.40 -19.97
C LYS A 374 -14.83 -16.93 -20.15
N GLY A 375 -13.82 -17.45 -20.85
CA GLY A 375 -13.78 -18.88 -21.23
C GLY A 375 -15.04 -19.28 -22.00
N ASP A 376 -15.71 -20.35 -21.57
CA ASP A 376 -16.97 -20.83 -22.16
C ASP A 376 -18.21 -20.13 -21.62
N LYS A 377 -18.07 -19.32 -20.56
CA LYS A 377 -19.19 -18.60 -19.94
C LYS A 377 -19.48 -17.33 -20.73
N LYS A 378 -20.75 -17.11 -21.06
CA LYS A 378 -21.22 -15.96 -21.82
C LYS A 378 -22.56 -15.47 -21.29
N VAL A 379 -22.71 -14.15 -21.21
CA VAL A 379 -23.97 -13.47 -20.93
C VAL A 379 -24.18 -12.33 -21.92
N VAL A 380 -25.44 -12.02 -22.23
CA VAL A 380 -25.83 -10.97 -23.15
C VAL A 380 -26.87 -10.08 -22.48
N PHE A 381 -26.67 -8.76 -22.57
CA PHE A 381 -27.56 -7.76 -22.02
C PHE A 381 -28.10 -6.87 -23.13
N ASN A 382 -29.42 -6.69 -23.17
CA ASN A 382 -30.01 -5.61 -23.97
C ASN A 382 -29.57 -4.26 -23.39
N VAL A 383 -29.22 -3.32 -24.27
CA VAL A 383 -28.79 -1.98 -23.92
C VAL A 383 -29.92 -1.00 -24.13
N GLY A 384 -30.35 -0.37 -23.03
CA GLY A 384 -31.32 0.70 -23.03
C GLY A 384 -30.68 2.09 -22.84
N ALA A 385 -31.52 3.11 -22.84
CA ALA A 385 -31.14 4.44 -22.39
C ALA A 385 -30.92 4.45 -20.87
N TYR A 386 -30.04 5.32 -20.38
CA TYR A 386 -29.80 5.50 -18.95
C TYR A 386 -31.07 5.87 -18.17
N SER A 387 -31.97 6.66 -18.77
CA SER A 387 -33.29 6.97 -18.21
C SER A 387 -34.13 5.71 -17.94
N GLY A 388 -34.00 4.68 -18.77
CA GLY A 388 -34.65 3.39 -18.54
C GLY A 388 -34.11 2.68 -17.28
N ALA A 389 -32.81 2.79 -17.01
CA ALA A 389 -32.21 2.26 -15.77
C ALA A 389 -32.72 3.03 -14.54
N LEU A 390 -32.88 4.35 -14.63
CA LEU A 390 -33.55 5.16 -13.59
C LEU A 390 -35.01 4.71 -13.36
N LEU A 391 -35.67 4.15 -14.37
CA LEU A 391 -37.03 3.61 -14.25
C LEU A 391 -37.08 2.13 -13.83
N GLY A 392 -35.92 1.49 -13.59
CA GLY A 392 -35.84 0.10 -13.10
C GLY A 392 -35.61 -0.96 -14.18
N SER A 393 -35.19 -0.56 -15.38
CA SER A 393 -34.83 -1.52 -16.44
C SER A 393 -33.67 -2.42 -16.02
N LYS A 394 -33.80 -3.73 -16.24
CA LYS A 394 -32.82 -4.74 -15.80
C LYS A 394 -31.57 -4.86 -16.69
N GLY A 395 -31.58 -4.24 -17.87
CA GLY A 395 -30.50 -4.32 -18.87
C GLY A 395 -29.30 -3.41 -18.61
N ALA A 396 -28.31 -3.49 -19.49
CA ALA A 396 -27.18 -2.57 -19.52
C ALA A 396 -27.60 -1.21 -20.10
N PHE A 397 -26.77 -0.19 -19.92
CA PHE A 397 -26.98 1.13 -20.52
C PHE A 397 -25.66 1.74 -20.98
N ILE A 398 -25.74 2.74 -21.86
CA ILE A 398 -24.58 3.53 -22.27
C ILE A 398 -24.66 4.91 -21.60
N SER A 399 -23.55 5.36 -21.01
CA SER A 399 -23.40 6.70 -20.47
C SER A 399 -21.99 7.21 -20.80
N GLY A 400 -21.90 8.38 -21.43
CA GLY A 400 -20.60 8.97 -21.82
C GLY A 400 -19.77 8.06 -22.74
N GLY A 401 -20.41 7.33 -23.66
CA GLY A 401 -19.74 6.37 -24.55
C GLY A 401 -19.32 5.05 -23.89
N THR A 402 -19.56 4.88 -22.60
CA THR A 402 -19.20 3.68 -21.85
C THR A 402 -20.42 2.82 -21.56
N SER A 403 -20.34 1.52 -21.87
CA SER A 403 -21.35 0.54 -21.45
C SER A 403 -21.19 0.22 -19.96
N TYR A 404 -22.30 0.35 -19.23
CA TYR A 404 -22.44 -0.04 -17.82
C TYR A 404 -23.34 -1.26 -17.72
N ILE A 405 -22.78 -2.33 -17.16
CA ILE A 405 -23.37 -3.66 -17.09
C ILE A 405 -23.76 -3.95 -15.63
N PRO A 406 -24.93 -4.55 -15.36
CA PRO A 406 -25.29 -5.05 -14.04
C PRO A 406 -24.21 -5.96 -13.44
N LEU A 407 -23.61 -5.55 -12.32
CA LEU A 407 -22.47 -6.27 -11.74
C LEU A 407 -22.85 -7.68 -11.31
N ARG A 408 -23.95 -7.82 -10.56
CA ARG A 408 -24.39 -9.11 -10.00
C ARG A 408 -24.62 -10.14 -11.09
N GLU A 409 -25.45 -9.80 -12.08
CA GLU A 409 -25.82 -10.71 -13.16
C GLU A 409 -24.63 -11.05 -14.06
N ALA A 410 -23.74 -10.09 -14.34
CA ALA A 410 -22.53 -10.37 -15.10
C ALA A 410 -21.59 -11.29 -14.29
N ALA A 411 -21.31 -10.97 -13.04
CA ALA A 411 -20.45 -11.74 -12.16
C ALA A 411 -20.95 -13.19 -12.00
N GLU A 412 -22.23 -13.37 -11.65
CA GLU A 412 -22.83 -14.69 -11.44
C GLU A 412 -22.78 -15.56 -12.71
N ALA A 413 -23.04 -14.96 -13.88
CA ALA A 413 -22.92 -15.66 -15.15
C ALA A 413 -21.49 -16.03 -15.52
N LEU A 414 -20.49 -15.26 -15.07
CA LEU A 414 -19.07 -15.57 -15.23
C LEU A 414 -18.53 -16.51 -14.15
N GLY A 415 -19.37 -16.96 -13.21
CA GLY A 415 -19.01 -17.91 -12.16
C GLY A 415 -18.46 -17.29 -10.90
N TYR A 416 -18.85 -16.06 -10.60
CA TYR A 416 -18.58 -15.42 -9.32
C TYR A 416 -19.80 -15.50 -8.39
N MET A 417 -19.57 -15.34 -7.10
CA MET A 417 -20.58 -15.05 -6.09
C MET A 417 -20.51 -13.56 -5.74
N VAL A 418 -21.67 -12.94 -5.52
CA VAL A 418 -21.74 -11.52 -5.14
C VAL A 418 -22.43 -11.38 -3.79
N SER A 419 -21.70 -10.89 -2.79
CA SER A 419 -22.19 -10.63 -1.45
C SER A 419 -22.18 -9.14 -1.11
N TRP A 420 -23.02 -8.76 -0.14
CA TRP A 420 -23.17 -7.41 0.37
C TRP A 420 -22.84 -7.40 1.86
N ASP A 421 -21.97 -6.47 2.26
CA ASP A 421 -21.67 -6.13 3.63
C ASP A 421 -22.22 -4.72 3.92
N GLY A 422 -23.33 -4.67 4.64
CA GLY A 422 -24.02 -3.43 4.97
C GLY A 422 -23.30 -2.59 6.03
N GLY A 423 -22.49 -3.22 6.90
CA GLY A 423 -21.71 -2.49 7.91
C GLY A 423 -20.56 -1.72 7.28
N GLU A 424 -19.98 -2.28 6.21
CA GLU A 424 -18.83 -1.71 5.51
C GLU A 424 -19.19 -0.93 4.23
N ASN A 425 -20.49 -0.87 3.87
CA ASN A 425 -20.99 -0.34 2.60
C ASN A 425 -20.20 -0.95 1.41
N LEU A 426 -20.09 -2.29 1.37
CA LEU A 426 -19.15 -3.02 0.54
C LEU A 426 -19.81 -4.18 -0.21
N VAL A 427 -19.55 -4.29 -1.51
CA VAL A 427 -19.83 -5.48 -2.32
C VAL A 427 -18.56 -6.25 -2.57
N LYS A 428 -18.58 -7.56 -2.27
CA LYS A 428 -17.51 -8.50 -2.60
C LYS A 428 -17.97 -9.41 -3.74
N VAL A 429 -17.11 -9.58 -4.73
CA VAL A 429 -17.31 -10.45 -5.89
C VAL A 429 -16.21 -11.50 -5.88
N LEU A 430 -16.54 -12.71 -5.47
CA LEU A 430 -15.59 -13.80 -5.22
C LEU A 430 -15.76 -14.90 -6.27
N LEU A 431 -14.69 -15.58 -6.66
CA LEU A 431 -14.76 -16.75 -7.54
C LEU A 431 -15.57 -17.85 -6.83
N LYS A 432 -16.42 -18.55 -7.58
CA LYS A 432 -17.00 -19.81 -7.09
C LYS A 432 -15.88 -20.84 -7.04
N LYS A 433 -15.54 -21.27 -5.83
CA LYS A 433 -14.66 -22.41 -5.58
C LYS A 433 -15.34 -23.71 -6.01
#